data_AF-A0A951K6E8-F1
#
_entry.id   AF-A0A951K6E8-F1
#
_cell.length_a   1.000
_cell.length_b   1.000
_cell.length_c   1.000
_cell.angle_alpha   90.00
_cell.angle_beta   90.00
_cell.angle_gamma   90.00
#
_symmetry.space_group_name_H-M   'P 1'
#
loop_
_entity.id
_entity.type
_entity.pdbx_description
1 polymer ?
#
loop_
_entity_poly.entity_id
_entity_poly.type
_entity_poly.pdbx_seq_one_letter_code
_entity_poly.pdbx_strand_id
1 'polypeptide(L)'
;MIHPVVRDLFLDLAKHPACQDALRRLVAPAAPGALVSLSGLTTTAKALYSVLLGHHSGRSLLVITDGNKQAEALWEAVETFFALLGADER
;
A
#
# COMPACT_ATOMS: atom_id res chain seq x y z
N MET A 1 -19.63 -6.60 6.00
CA MET A 1 -19.51 -5.53 7.01
C MET A 1 -18.13 -5.68 7.62
N ILE A 2 -17.20 -4.79 7.33
CA ILE A 2 -15.85 -4.84 7.89
C ILE A 2 -15.90 -4.11 9.24
N HIS A 3 -15.42 -4.76 10.29
CA HIS A 3 -15.47 -4.20 11.64
C HIS A 3 -14.55 -2.96 11.70
N PRO A 4 -15.04 -1.78 12.14
CA PRO A 4 -14.28 -0.52 12.09
C PRO A 4 -12.92 -0.60 12.79
N VAL A 5 -12.85 -1.29 13.94
CA VAL A 5 -11.59 -1.51 14.68
C VAL A 5 -10.51 -2.21 13.83
N VAL A 6 -10.89 -3.11 12.93
CA VAL A 6 -9.91 -3.80 12.06
C VAL A 6 -9.37 -2.82 11.03
N ARG A 7 -10.23 -2.00 10.43
CA ARG A 7 -9.81 -0.93 9.51
C ARG A 7 -8.85 0.04 10.20
N ASP A 8 -9.21 0.51 11.39
CA ASP A 8 -8.39 1.46 12.15
C ASP A 8 -7.01 0.87 12.49
N LEU A 9 -6.94 -0.43 12.83
CA LEU A 9 -5.67 -1.12 13.05
C LEU A 9 -4.78 -1.11 11.80
N PHE A 10 -5.35 -1.33 10.61
CA PHE A 10 -4.59 -1.28 9.35
C PHE A 10 -4.23 0.15 8.94
N LEU A 11 -5.05 1.15 9.26
CA LEU A 11 -4.71 2.56 9.08
C LEU A 11 -3.58 2.98 10.03
N ASP A 12 -3.56 2.46 11.26
CA ASP A 12 -2.50 2.71 12.23
C ASP A 12 -1.15 2.12 11.79
N LEU A 13 -1.16 1.05 11.00
CA LEU A 13 0.05 0.52 10.35
C LEU A 13 0.72 1.55 9.42
N ALA A 14 -0.03 2.49 8.84
CA ALA A 14 0.55 3.58 8.08
C ALA A 14 1.39 4.51 8.95
N LYS A 15 1.13 4.60 10.26
CA LYS A 15 1.90 5.41 11.22
C LYS A 15 3.25 4.77 11.56
N HIS A 16 3.50 3.53 11.15
CA HIS A 16 4.79 2.87 11.38
C HIS A 16 5.93 3.69 10.74
N PRO A 17 7.06 3.92 11.43
CA PRO A 17 8.14 4.80 10.94
C PRO A 17 8.63 4.43 9.53
N ALA A 18 8.79 3.13 9.25
CA ALA A 18 9.22 2.67 7.92
C ALA A 18 8.20 2.99 6.81
N CYS A 19 6.89 2.96 7.11
CA CYS A 19 5.84 3.32 6.16
C CYS A 19 5.81 4.84 5.95
N GLN A 20 5.91 5.61 7.03
CA GLN A 20 5.99 7.08 6.98
C GLN A 20 7.21 7.56 6.19
N ASP A 21 8.36 6.92 6.36
CA ASP A 21 9.57 7.26 5.59
C ASP A 21 9.40 6.93 4.09
N ALA A 22 8.75 5.82 3.75
CA ALA A 22 8.42 5.49 2.37
C ALA A 22 7.44 6.50 1.76
N LEU A 23 6.35 6.85 2.48
CA LEU A 23 5.39 7.89 2.08
C LEU A 23 6.07 9.23 1.85
N ARG A 24 6.92 9.66 2.79
CA ARG A 24 7.64 10.93 2.69
C ARG A 24 8.53 10.97 1.45
N ARG A 25 9.25 9.88 1.17
CA ARG A 25 10.11 9.79 -0.02
C ARG A 25 9.32 9.73 -1.33
N LEU A 26 8.11 9.17 -1.32
CA LEU A 26 7.23 9.07 -2.49
C LEU A 26 6.45 10.36 -2.78
N VAL A 27 5.99 11.06 -1.73
CA VAL A 27 5.15 12.27 -1.83
C VAL A 27 5.98 13.54 -1.89
N ALA A 28 7.19 13.55 -1.33
CA ALA A 28 8.09 14.70 -1.46
C ALA A 28 8.19 15.13 -2.93
N PRO A 29 8.35 16.44 -3.22
CA PRO A 29 8.62 16.95 -4.56
C PRO A 29 9.98 16.44 -5.02
N ALA A 30 10.03 15.17 -5.40
CA ALA A 30 11.21 14.53 -5.89
C ALA A 30 11.36 14.95 -7.35
N ALA A 31 12.60 15.18 -7.78
CA ALA A 31 12.89 15.46 -9.17
C ALA A 31 12.23 14.40 -10.07
N PRO A 32 11.76 14.76 -11.28
CA PRO A 32 11.19 13.79 -12.22
C PRO A 32 12.11 12.57 -12.34
N GLY A 33 11.58 11.37 -12.04
CA GLY A 33 12.34 10.12 -12.09
C GLY A 33 13.08 9.72 -10.80
N ALA A 34 12.82 10.37 -9.66
CA ALA A 34 13.39 9.92 -8.39
C ALA A 34 12.93 8.48 -8.04
N LEU A 35 13.92 7.61 -7.80
CA LEU A 35 13.70 6.22 -7.44
C LEU A 35 13.76 6.05 -5.92
N VAL A 36 12.70 5.47 -5.36
CA VAL A 36 12.63 5.05 -3.97
C VAL A 36 12.63 3.53 -3.94
N SER A 37 13.59 2.93 -3.24
CA SER A 37 13.65 1.48 -3.04
C SER A 37 13.25 1.13 -1.62
N LEU A 38 12.38 0.13 -1.50
CA LEU A 38 11.93 -0.48 -0.25
C LEU A 38 12.07 -2.00 -0.40
N SER A 39 12.78 -2.63 0.53
CA SER A 39 13.10 -4.07 0.50
C SER A 39 12.82 -4.72 1.86
N GLY A 40 12.95 -6.05 1.94
CA GLY A 40 12.69 -6.81 3.17
C GLY A 40 11.20 -7.06 3.46
N LEU A 41 10.30 -6.74 2.52
CA LEU A 41 8.87 -6.99 2.66
C LEU A 41 8.48 -8.36 2.12
N THR A 42 7.65 -9.07 2.88
CA THR A 42 6.91 -10.24 2.39
C THR A 42 5.93 -9.84 1.29
N THR A 43 5.44 -10.78 0.50
CA THR A 43 4.43 -10.52 -0.55
C THR A 43 3.19 -9.83 0.04
N THR A 44 2.68 -10.30 1.18
CA THR A 44 1.54 -9.70 1.87
C THR A 44 1.83 -8.28 2.34
N ALA A 45 3.04 -8.02 2.85
CA ALA A 45 3.43 -6.67 3.27
C ALA A 45 3.57 -5.72 2.07
N LYS A 46 4.05 -6.20 0.91
CA LYS A 46 4.04 -5.42 -0.34
C LYS A 46 2.62 -5.04 -0.73
N ALA A 47 1.67 -5.97 -0.68
CA ALA A 47 0.26 -5.69 -0.97
C ALA A 47 -0.31 -4.62 -0.04
N LEU A 48 -0.13 -4.78 1.28
CA LEU A 48 -0.60 -3.80 2.27
C LEU A 48 0.02 -2.43 2.04
N TYR A 49 1.35 -2.36 1.87
CA TYR A 49 2.04 -1.09 1.64
C TYR A 49 1.61 -0.44 0.33
N SER A 50 1.39 -1.19 -0.75
CA SER A 50 0.85 -0.65 -2.00
C SER A 50 -0.50 0.04 -1.76
N VAL A 51 -1.43 -0.60 -1.06
CA VAL A 51 -2.74 0.01 -0.76
C VAL A 51 -2.61 1.24 0.14
N LEU A 52 -1.81 1.15 1.21
CA LEU A 52 -1.58 2.28 2.12
C LEU A 52 -0.93 3.48 1.42
N LEU A 53 0.06 3.23 0.55
CA LEU A 53 0.72 4.26 -0.25
C LEU A 53 -0.26 4.94 -1.20
N GLY A 54 -1.11 4.18 -1.89
CA GLY A 54 -2.12 4.72 -2.80
C GLY A 54 -3.14 5.57 -2.05
N HIS A 55 -3.67 5.04 -0.94
CA HIS A 55 -4.63 5.71 -0.08
C HIS A 55 -4.09 7.04 0.48
N HIS A 56 -2.88 7.05 1.04
CA HIS A 56 -2.33 8.26 1.69
C HIS A 56 -1.72 9.27 0.71
N SER A 57 -1.26 8.82 -0.46
CA SER A 57 -0.76 9.74 -1.49
C SER A 57 -1.87 10.38 -2.32
N GLY A 58 -3.09 9.81 -2.30
CA GLY A 58 -4.21 10.23 -3.15
C GLY A 58 -3.95 10.01 -4.65
N ARG A 59 -2.99 9.15 -5.00
CA ARG A 59 -2.57 8.88 -6.38
C ARG A 59 -2.88 7.45 -6.77
N SER A 60 -3.28 7.25 -8.03
CA SER A 60 -3.40 5.92 -8.61
C SER A 60 -2.02 5.26 -8.72
N LEU A 61 -1.95 3.98 -8.39
CA LEU A 61 -0.71 3.21 -8.42
C LEU A 61 -0.79 2.11 -9.49
N LEU A 62 0.30 1.96 -10.25
CA LEU A 62 0.54 0.81 -11.11
C LEU A 62 1.57 -0.09 -10.43
N VAL A 63 1.18 -1.34 -10.14
CA VAL A 63 2.08 -2.33 -9.53
C VAL A 63 2.56 -3.29 -10.60
N ILE A 64 3.88 -3.39 -10.78
CA ILE A 64 4.52 -4.28 -11.74
C ILE A 64 5.24 -5.39 -10.96
N THR A 65 5.02 -6.63 -11.37
CA THR A 65 5.62 -7.83 -10.77
C THR A 65 6.44 -8.61 -11.79
N ASP A 66 7.34 -9.47 -11.32
CA ASP A 66 8.27 -10.25 -12.16
C ASP A 66 7.58 -11.23 -13.14
N GLY A 67 6.30 -11.54 -12.92
CA GLY A 67 5.52 -12.38 -13.82
C GLY A 67 4.11 -12.66 -13.32
N ASN A 68 3.34 -13.39 -14.13
CA ASN A 68 1.92 -13.64 -13.87
C ASN A 68 1.68 -14.32 -12.51
N LYS A 69 2.51 -15.30 -12.14
CA LYS A 69 2.37 -16.01 -10.86
C LYS A 69 2.51 -15.07 -9.65
N GLN A 70 3.41 -14.10 -9.73
CA GLN A 70 3.63 -13.12 -8.66
C GLN A 70 2.50 -12.10 -8.62
N ALA A 71 1.97 -11.71 -9.79
CA ALA A 71 0.79 -10.85 -9.88
C ALA A 71 -0.40 -11.48 -9.18
N GLU A 72 -0.76 -12.73 -9.53
CA GLU A 72 -1.88 -13.46 -8.92
C GLU A 72 -1.71 -13.61 -7.40
N ALA A 73 -0.51 -14.01 -6.95
CA ALA A 73 -0.22 -14.17 -5.53
C ALA A 73 -0.28 -12.85 -4.73
N LEU A 74 -0.06 -11.70 -5.39
CA LEU A 74 -0.16 -10.39 -4.78
C LEU A 74 -1.60 -9.86 -4.82
N TRP A 75 -2.33 -10.16 -5.90
CA TRP A 75 -3.62 -9.56 -6.24
C TRP A 75 -4.68 -9.80 -5.17
N GLU A 76 -4.85 -11.04 -4.71
CA GLU A 76 -5.86 -11.39 -3.70
C GLU A 76 -5.68 -10.57 -2.41
N ALA A 77 -4.43 -10.38 -1.98
CA ALA A 77 -4.12 -9.56 -0.81
C ALA A 77 -4.37 -8.07 -1.05
N VAL A 78 -4.00 -7.55 -2.24
CA VAL A 78 -4.25 -6.14 -2.61
C VAL A 78 -5.74 -5.86 -2.63
N GLU A 79 -6.53 -6.69 -3.29
CA GLU A 79 -7.99 -6.55 -3.37
C GLU A 79 -8.61 -6.58 -1.96
N THR A 80 -8.19 -7.53 -1.13
CA THR A 80 -8.66 -7.64 0.26
C THR A 80 -8.36 -6.38 1.05
N PHE A 81 -7.12 -5.88 1.04
CA PHE A 81 -6.76 -4.68 1.79
C PHE A 81 -7.41 -3.42 1.23
N PHE A 82 -7.58 -3.33 -0.08
CA PHE A 82 -8.26 -2.20 -0.72
C PHE A 82 -9.73 -2.14 -0.30
N ALA A 83 -10.45 -3.26 -0.37
CA ALA A 83 -11.82 -3.36 0.11
C ALA A 83 -11.92 -3.07 1.62
N LEU A 84 -10.92 -3.49 2.40
CA LEU A 84 -10.87 -3.26 3.84
C LEU A 84 -10.72 -1.78 4.21
N LEU A 85 -9.88 -1.05 3.48
CA LEU A 85 -9.58 0.35 3.76
C LEU A 85 -10.58 1.32 3.12
N GLY A 86 -11.15 0.97 1.96
CA GLY A 86 -12.10 1.77 1.19
C GLY A 86 -13.58 1.59 1.55
N ALA A 87 -13.93 0.72 2.52
CA ALA A 87 -15.31 0.36 2.86
C ALA A 87 -16.21 1.50 3.39
N ASP A 88 -15.73 2.74 3.48
CA ASP A 88 -16.40 3.88 4.14
C ASP A 88 -16.84 4.98 3.15
N GLU A 89 -16.65 4.80 1.84
CA GLU A 89 -17.11 5.75 0.80
C GLU A 89 -18.56 5.50 0.34
N ARG A 90 -19.47 5.08 1.23
CA ARG A 90 -20.91 4.90 0.91
C ARG A 90 -21.83 5.66 1.85
#